data_AF-A0A9X5XE01-F1
#
_entry.id   AF-A0A9X5XE01-F1
#
_cell.length_a   1.000
_cell.length_b   1.000
_cell.length_c   1.000
_cell.angle_alpha   90.00
_cell.angle_beta   90.00
_cell.angle_gamma   90.00
#
_symmetry.space_group_name_H-M   'P 1'
#
loop_
_entity.id
_entity.type
_entity.pdbx_description
1 polymer ?
#
loop_
_entity_poly.entity_id
_entity_poly.type
_entity_poly.pdbx_seq_one_letter_code
_entity_poly.pdbx_strand_id
1 'polypeptide(L)'
;MSSTTGTTTVITNIASLVTNDPSLGDGSPLGLIQDAAVVIEGDRIAWTGDSRKAPATDNRVDAAGRAVIPGFVDSHSHLVFAGDRTQEFNARMSGRGYTAGGIRTTVAATRAASDEDLERNLTHYLHE
;
A
#
# COMPACT_ATOMS: atom_id res chain seq x y z
N MET A 1 -27.83 11.70 19.70
CA MET A 1 -26.66 11.04 19.07
C MET A 1 -25.50 12.01 19.20
N SER A 2 -24.59 11.77 20.13
CA SER A 2 -23.44 12.65 20.35
C SER A 2 -22.46 12.44 19.20
N SER A 3 -22.37 13.40 18.30
CA SER A 3 -21.34 13.43 17.27
C SER A 3 -20.01 13.73 17.97
N THR A 4 -19.23 12.69 18.27
CA THR A 4 -17.84 12.89 18.65
C THR A 4 -17.12 13.30 17.36
N THR A 5 -16.98 14.61 17.14
CA THR A 5 -16.13 15.13 16.06
C THR A 5 -14.74 14.56 16.26
N GLY A 6 -14.24 13.84 15.25
CA GLY A 6 -12.93 13.20 15.33
C GLY A 6 -11.84 14.27 15.35
N THR A 7 -10.70 13.97 15.96
CA THR A 7 -9.53 14.85 15.87
C THR A 7 -9.19 15.09 14.40
N THR A 8 -9.00 16.36 14.04
CA THR A 8 -8.70 16.79 12.68
C THR A 8 -7.21 17.07 12.50
N THR A 9 -6.65 16.62 11.37
CA THR A 9 -5.26 16.89 10.99
C THR A 9 -5.21 17.39 9.56
N VAL A 10 -4.54 18.53 9.34
CA VAL A 10 -4.21 19.00 7.99
C VAL A 10 -2.77 18.64 7.64
N ILE A 11 -2.57 18.04 6.46
CA ILE A 11 -1.25 17.96 5.82
C ILE A 11 -1.21 19.05 4.76
N THR A 12 -0.24 19.95 4.85
CA THR A 12 -0.10 21.14 4.00
C THR A 12 1.22 21.15 3.24
N ASN A 13 1.38 22.12 2.34
CA ASN A 13 2.61 22.29 1.55
C ASN A 13 2.96 21.01 0.78
N ILE A 14 1.92 20.36 0.24
CA ILE A 14 2.05 19.22 -0.66
C ILE A 14 2.29 19.80 -2.05
N ALA A 15 3.43 19.50 -2.66
CA ALA A 15 3.69 20.04 -4.01
C ALA A 15 2.71 19.45 -5.04
N SER A 16 2.44 18.14 -4.94
CA SER A 16 1.52 17.44 -5.82
C SER A 16 0.73 16.38 -5.04
N LEU A 17 -0.59 16.49 -5.06
CA LEU A 17 -1.52 15.53 -4.45
C LEU A 17 -2.22 14.72 -5.55
N VAL A 18 -2.13 13.40 -5.48
CA VAL A 18 -2.91 12.46 -6.30
C VAL A 18 -4.15 12.03 -5.51
N THR A 19 -5.34 12.22 -6.07
CA THR A 19 -6.60 11.84 -5.42
C THR A 19 -7.21 10.57 -6.01
N ASN A 20 -6.82 10.20 -7.24
CA ASN A 20 -7.49 9.19 -8.07
C ASN A 20 -8.99 9.50 -8.31
N ASP A 21 -9.39 10.78 -8.22
CA ASP A 21 -10.74 11.24 -8.50
C ASP A 21 -10.69 12.34 -9.58
N PRO A 22 -11.14 12.07 -10.82
CA PRO A 22 -11.11 13.05 -11.90
C PRO A 22 -12.06 14.24 -11.71
N SER A 23 -12.97 14.19 -10.73
CA SER A 23 -13.79 15.36 -10.37
C SER A 23 -13.01 16.40 -9.54
N LEU A 24 -11.83 16.03 -9.05
CA LEU A 24 -10.94 16.88 -8.27
C LEU A 24 -9.70 17.28 -9.10
N GLY A 25 -9.16 18.47 -8.81
CA GLY A 25 -7.90 18.91 -9.41
C GLY A 25 -8.00 19.28 -10.90
N ASP A 26 -7.07 18.76 -11.70
CA ASP A 26 -6.87 19.12 -13.10
C ASP A 26 -7.79 18.39 -14.10
N GLY A 27 -8.68 17.52 -13.63
CA GLY A 27 -9.58 16.73 -14.48
C GLY A 27 -8.94 15.49 -15.12
N SER A 28 -7.66 15.21 -14.85
CA SER A 28 -7.03 13.95 -15.27
C SER A 28 -7.55 12.76 -14.44
N PRO A 29 -7.39 11.51 -14.91
CA PRO A 29 -7.76 10.33 -14.12
C PRO A 29 -7.06 10.23 -12.75
N LEU A 30 -5.95 10.94 -12.55
CA LEU A 30 -5.23 10.99 -11.29
C LEU A 30 -5.79 12.05 -10.32
N GLY A 31 -6.62 12.98 -10.81
CA GLY A 31 -7.18 14.07 -10.03
C GLY A 31 -6.09 14.91 -9.34
N LEU A 32 -5.11 15.39 -10.11
CA LEU A 32 -3.91 16.05 -9.59
C LEU A 32 -4.21 17.45 -9.06
N ILE A 33 -3.77 17.75 -7.84
CA ILE A 33 -3.84 19.08 -7.24
C ILE A 33 -2.41 19.55 -6.94
N GLN A 34 -2.02 20.70 -7.49
CA GLN A 34 -0.75 21.37 -7.18
C GLN A 34 -0.90 22.28 -5.97
N ASP A 35 0.19 22.50 -5.24
CA ASP A 35 0.24 23.37 -4.04
C ASP A 35 -0.90 23.04 -3.06
N ALA A 36 -1.05 21.76 -2.75
CA ALA A 36 -2.23 21.19 -2.13
C ALA A 36 -2.13 21.03 -0.60
N ALA A 37 -3.28 20.78 -0.01
CA ALA A 37 -3.45 20.26 1.34
C ALA A 37 -4.56 19.20 1.38
N VAL A 38 -4.50 18.34 2.40
CA VAL A 38 -5.52 17.35 2.72
C VAL A 38 -5.87 17.44 4.20
N VAL A 39 -7.16 17.40 4.52
CA VAL A 39 -7.67 17.31 5.90
C VAL A 39 -8.16 15.90 6.14
N ILE A 40 -7.74 15.34 7.26
CA ILE A 40 -8.13 14.03 7.76
C ILE A 40 -8.93 14.26 9.03
N GLU A 41 -10.11 13.63 9.13
CA GLU A 41 -10.90 13.53 10.36
C GLU A 41 -11.08 12.05 10.70
N GLY A 42 -10.45 11.60 11.79
CA GLY A 42 -10.47 10.19 12.16
C GLY A 42 -9.89 9.29 11.05
N ASP A 43 -10.75 8.45 10.47
CA ASP A 43 -10.42 7.48 9.41
C ASP A 43 -10.78 7.96 7.99
N ARG A 44 -11.17 9.24 7.83
CA ARG A 44 -11.66 9.78 6.56
C ARG A 44 -10.89 11.00 6.09
N ILE A 45 -10.78 11.13 4.77
CA ILE A 45 -10.42 12.39 4.13
C ILE A 45 -11.65 13.30 4.18
N ALA A 46 -11.57 14.38 4.95
CA ALA A 46 -12.65 15.34 5.12
C ALA A 46 -12.63 16.45 4.05
N TRP A 47 -11.43 16.76 3.51
CA TRP A 47 -11.27 17.81 2.50
C TRP A 47 -9.93 17.68 1.75
N THR A 48 -9.90 18.07 0.48
CA THR A 48 -8.68 18.25 -0.33
C THR A 48 -8.79 19.53 -1.15
N GLY A 49 -7.66 20.18 -1.43
CA GLY A 49 -7.63 21.37 -2.27
C GLY A 49 -6.36 22.20 -2.13
N ASP A 50 -6.43 23.46 -2.58
CA ASP A 50 -5.34 24.44 -2.49
C ASP A 50 -4.89 24.65 -1.02
N SER A 51 -3.60 24.51 -0.75
CA SER A 51 -3.03 24.59 0.60
C SER A 51 -3.35 25.91 1.32
N ARG A 52 -3.60 27.00 0.59
CA ARG A 52 -3.95 28.31 1.15
C ARG A 52 -5.41 28.40 1.60
N LYS A 53 -6.24 27.48 1.12
CA LYS A 53 -7.68 27.38 1.45
C LYS A 53 -7.97 26.29 2.48
N ALA A 54 -6.93 25.62 2.99
CA ALA A 54 -7.08 24.56 3.96
C ALA A 54 -7.78 25.09 5.23
N PRO A 55 -8.84 24.41 5.71
CA PRO A 55 -9.49 24.75 6.97
C PRO A 55 -8.53 24.70 8.17
N ALA A 56 -8.87 25.40 9.24
CA ALA A 56 -8.21 25.22 10.53
C ALA A 56 -8.56 23.84 11.11
N THR A 57 -7.56 23.14 11.64
CA THR A 57 -7.67 21.80 12.21
C THR A 57 -6.90 21.74 13.53
N ASP A 58 -7.11 20.68 14.31
CA ASP A 58 -6.47 20.50 15.62
C ASP A 58 -4.94 20.33 15.49
N ASN A 59 -4.52 19.59 14.46
CA ASN A 59 -3.11 19.32 14.18
C ASN A 59 -2.72 19.74 12.76
N ARG A 60 -1.43 20.05 12.56
CA ARG A 60 -0.86 20.41 11.26
C ARG A 60 0.45 19.66 11.01
N VAL A 61 0.57 19.13 9.81
CA VAL A 61 1.77 18.48 9.28
C VAL A 61 2.21 19.22 8.01
N ASP A 62 3.51 19.44 7.86
CA ASP A 62 4.11 20.03 6.68
C ASP A 62 4.74 18.92 5.82
N ALA A 63 4.28 18.76 4.58
CA ALA A 63 4.85 17.80 3.63
C ALA A 63 6.20 18.27 3.04
N ALA A 64 6.57 19.54 3.26
CA ALA A 64 7.80 20.17 2.81
C ALA A 64 8.01 20.02 1.29
N GLY A 65 6.97 20.31 0.52
CA GLY A 65 6.99 20.26 -0.94
C GLY A 65 7.06 18.84 -1.51
N ARG A 66 6.77 17.80 -0.73
CA ARG A 66 6.71 16.41 -1.23
C ARG A 66 5.38 16.11 -1.90
N ALA A 67 5.38 15.06 -2.70
CA ALA A 67 4.15 14.49 -3.23
C ALA A 67 3.42 13.69 -2.14
N VAL A 68 2.09 13.72 -2.19
CA VAL A 68 1.22 12.84 -1.42
C VAL A 68 0.38 12.04 -2.40
N ILE A 69 0.40 10.72 -2.24
CA ILE A 69 -0.33 9.76 -3.07
C ILE A 69 -1.12 8.81 -2.17
N PRO A 70 -2.18 8.17 -2.66
CA PRO A 70 -2.88 7.14 -1.90
C PRO A 70 -1.92 6.03 -1.49
N GLY A 71 -2.18 5.40 -0.35
CA GLY A 71 -1.45 4.21 0.08
C GLY A 71 -1.49 3.14 -1.00
N PHE A 72 -0.37 2.43 -1.20
CA PHE A 72 -0.30 1.38 -2.20
C PHE A 72 -1.25 0.23 -1.87
N VAL A 73 -1.85 -0.32 -2.93
CA VAL A 73 -2.65 -1.55 -2.88
C VAL A 73 -1.90 -2.60 -3.67
N ASP A 74 -1.38 -3.61 -2.97
CA ASP A 74 -0.86 -4.81 -3.60
C ASP A 74 -2.02 -5.75 -3.91
N SER A 75 -2.38 -5.85 -5.20
CA SER A 75 -3.52 -6.66 -5.65
C SER A 75 -3.23 -8.16 -5.66
N HIS A 76 -1.96 -8.54 -5.57
CA HIS A 76 -1.56 -9.94 -5.70
C HIS A 76 -0.28 -10.24 -4.93
N SER A 77 -0.44 -10.75 -3.72
CA SER A 77 0.66 -11.22 -2.89
C SER A 77 0.46 -12.67 -2.46
N HIS A 78 1.58 -13.34 -2.16
CA HIS A 78 1.60 -14.69 -1.61
C HIS A 78 2.26 -14.64 -0.23
N LEU A 79 1.71 -13.91 0.72
CA LEU A 79 2.35 -13.71 2.03
C LEU A 79 2.35 -14.97 2.90
N VAL A 80 1.34 -15.82 2.76
CA VAL A 80 1.20 -17.08 3.52
C VAL A 80 1.54 -18.25 2.59
N PHE A 81 2.79 -18.71 2.63
CA PHE A 81 3.26 -19.86 1.86
C PHE A 81 4.41 -20.57 2.54
N ALA A 82 4.69 -21.80 2.10
CA ALA A 82 5.88 -22.55 2.49
C ALA A 82 6.56 -23.19 1.28
N GLY A 83 7.87 -23.39 1.44
CA GLY A 83 8.74 -23.95 0.42
C GLY A 83 9.18 -22.94 -0.63
N ASP A 84 10.13 -23.36 -1.46
CA ASP A 84 10.71 -22.54 -2.53
C ASP A 84 10.85 -23.34 -3.83
N ARG A 85 11.37 -22.68 -4.87
CA ARG A 85 11.63 -23.28 -6.18
C ARG A 85 13.11 -23.24 -6.56
N THR A 86 14.00 -23.18 -5.58
CA THR A 86 15.46 -23.10 -5.78
C THR A 86 15.98 -24.34 -6.50
N GLN A 87 15.47 -25.53 -6.19
CA GLN A 87 15.89 -26.75 -6.90
C GLN A 87 15.53 -26.70 -8.40
N GLU A 88 14.35 -26.16 -8.72
CA GLU A 88 13.92 -25.99 -10.10
C GLU A 88 14.75 -24.92 -10.82
N PHE A 89 15.02 -23.80 -10.14
CA PHE A 89 15.92 -22.77 -10.63
C PHE A 89 17.32 -23.34 -10.95
N ASN A 90 17.89 -24.13 -10.04
CA ASN A 90 19.19 -24.79 -10.23
C ASN A 90 19.16 -25.79 -11.41
N ALA A 91 18.10 -26.59 -11.52
CA ALA A 91 17.94 -27.52 -12.63
C ALA A 91 17.96 -26.80 -13.99
N ARG A 92 17.20 -25.68 -14.11
CA ARG A 92 17.18 -24.84 -15.31
C ARG A 92 18.56 -24.25 -15.63
N MET A 93 19.25 -23.70 -14.62
CA MET A 93 20.60 -23.13 -14.80
C MET A 93 21.63 -24.18 -15.25
N SER A 94 21.46 -25.44 -14.86
CA SER A 94 22.33 -26.55 -15.24
C SER A 94 21.99 -27.22 -16.58
N GLY A 95 21.03 -26.67 -17.34
CA GLY A 95 20.61 -27.22 -18.63
C GLY A 95 19.85 -28.56 -18.54
N ARG A 96 19.40 -28.96 -17.34
CA ARG A 96 18.58 -30.16 -17.17
C ARG A 96 17.16 -29.89 -17.68
N GLY A 97 16.60 -30.87 -18.39
CA GLY A 97 15.24 -30.79 -18.93
C GLY A 97 14.20 -30.54 -17.83
N TYR A 98 13.14 -29.81 -18.18
CA TYR A 98 12.10 -29.38 -17.25
C TYR A 98 11.25 -30.56 -16.76
N THR A 99 11.63 -31.17 -15.64
CA THR A 99 10.89 -32.26 -15.00
C THR A 99 10.29 -31.86 -13.65
N ALA A 100 10.49 -30.62 -13.21
CA ALA A 100 10.03 -30.13 -11.91
C ALA A 100 8.50 -29.90 -11.88
N GLY A 101 7.88 -30.15 -10.73
CA GLY A 101 6.42 -30.04 -10.51
C GLY A 101 5.84 -28.63 -10.68
N GLY A 102 6.69 -27.61 -10.80
CA GLY A 102 6.30 -26.21 -10.93
C GLY A 102 5.66 -25.70 -9.66
N ILE A 103 4.58 -24.92 -9.80
CA ILE A 103 3.81 -24.40 -8.66
C ILE A 103 3.25 -25.52 -7.77
N ARG A 104 3.09 -26.75 -8.28
CA ARG A 104 2.64 -27.89 -7.47
C ARG A 104 3.60 -28.22 -6.33
N THR A 105 4.89 -27.91 -6.47
CA THR A 105 5.88 -28.12 -5.42
C THR A 105 5.60 -27.22 -4.21
N THR A 106 5.45 -25.91 -4.42
CA THR A 106 5.17 -24.97 -3.32
C THR A 106 3.75 -25.07 -2.81
N VAL A 107 2.78 -25.43 -3.67
CA VAL A 107 1.41 -25.76 -3.22
C VAL A 107 1.41 -26.97 -2.29
N ALA A 108 2.16 -28.03 -2.61
CA ALA A 108 2.27 -29.20 -1.75
C ALA A 108 2.98 -28.87 -0.42
N ALA A 109 4.08 -28.12 -0.47
CA ALA A 109 4.80 -27.67 0.73
C ALA A 109 3.91 -26.81 1.64
N THR A 110 3.18 -25.85 1.06
CA THR A 110 2.24 -24.99 1.80
C THR A 110 1.13 -25.80 2.45
N ARG A 111 0.58 -26.81 1.76
CA ARG A 111 -0.45 -27.70 2.33
C ARG A 111 0.06 -28.62 3.44
N ALA A 112 1.35 -28.94 3.43
CA ALA A 112 1.98 -29.81 4.43
C ALA A 112 2.50 -29.04 5.65
N ALA A 113 2.62 -27.71 5.55
CA ALA A 113 3.06 -26.85 6.62
C ALA A 113 2.00 -26.76 7.74
N SER A 114 2.46 -26.59 8.97
CA SER A 114 1.59 -26.27 10.09
C SER A 114 1.22 -24.78 10.10
N ASP A 115 0.16 -24.41 10.83
CA ASP A 115 -0.21 -23.01 11.04
C ASP A 115 0.94 -22.20 11.66
N GLU A 116 1.69 -22.80 12.59
CA GLU A 116 2.87 -22.19 13.22
C GLU A 116 3.99 -21.92 12.21
N ASP A 117 4.24 -22.84 11.27
CA ASP A 117 5.22 -22.64 10.20
C ASP A 117 4.80 -21.52 9.26
N LEU A 118 3.52 -21.45 8.91
CA LEU A 118 2.96 -20.43 8.04
C LEU A 118 2.96 -19.05 8.70
N GLU A 119 2.62 -18.96 9.99
CA GLU A 119 2.67 -17.72 10.76
C GLU A 119 4.09 -17.19 10.91
N ARG A 120 5.06 -18.08 11.19
CA ARG A 120 6.47 -17.73 11.26
C ARG A 120 7.00 -17.20 9.93
N ASN A 121 6.65 -17.86 8.82
CA ASN A 121 7.03 -17.39 7.48
C ASN A 121 6.41 -16.03 7.15
N LEU A 122 5.11 -15.86 7.41
CA LEU A 122 4.41 -14.59 7.21
C LEU A 122 5.10 -13.46 7.97
N THR A 123 5.40 -13.67 9.25
CA THR A 123 6.05 -12.67 10.11
C THR A 123 7.43 -12.30 9.58
N HIS A 124 8.20 -13.27 9.10
CA HIS A 124 9.49 -13.01 8.46
C HIS A 124 9.34 -12.11 7.24
N TYR A 125 8.40 -12.40 6.34
CA TYR A 125 8.18 -11.61 5.12
C TYR A 125 7.59 -10.22 5.35
N LEU A 126 6.89 -9.99 6.46
CA LEU A 126 6.40 -8.66 6.83
C LEU A 126 7.50 -7.73 7.36
N HIS A 127 8.67 -8.27 7.71
CA HIS A 127 9.78 -7.55 8.32
C HIS A 127 11.03 -7.43 7.43
N GLU A 128 11.00 -8.00 6.22
CA GLU A 128 11.98 -7.73 5.16
C GLU A 128 11.62 -6.45 4.37
#